data_AF-T0MD17-F1
#
_entry.id   AF-T0MD17-F1
#
_cell.length_a   1.000
_cell.length_b   1.000
_cell.length_c   1.000
_cell.angle_alpha   90.00
_cell.angle_beta   90.00
_cell.angle_gamma   90.00
#
_symmetry.space_group_name_H-M   'P 1'
#
loop_
_entity.id
_entity.type
_entity.pdbx_description
1 polymer ?
#
loop_
_entity_poly.entity_id
_entity_poly.type
_entity_poly.pdbx_seq_one_letter_code
_entity_poly.pdbx_strand_id
1 'polypeptide(L)'
;MILIIFLKLFICKSSYKLNLINKNLKNLNFKYKYISNIQYAIEKEKSFYLPLNIPEQINALINIDKFVISNKSSEFEISPLNYFKAENKNKEKYFGKFDKMKIKNDCVICWYNGQDLIDPLRKFRFKVFYLPSSNELEIKKYFEEDPSTFAFYVKGNFLCSLKECYIFNYHIDVEVK
;
A
#
# COMPACT_ATOMS: atom_id res chain seq x y z
N MET A 1 -29.51 37.46 22.65
CA MET A 1 -28.07 37.61 22.96
C MET A 1 -27.31 36.27 22.99
N ILE A 2 -27.89 35.18 23.51
CA ILE A 2 -27.26 33.84 23.59
C ILE A 2 -27.01 33.20 22.20
N LEU A 3 -27.89 33.44 21.22
CA LEU A 3 -27.80 32.85 19.87
C LEU A 3 -26.53 33.25 19.09
N ILE A 4 -26.05 34.49 19.28
CA ILE A 4 -24.88 35.04 18.56
C ILE A 4 -23.57 34.40 19.08
N ILE A 5 -23.53 34.05 20.36
CA ILE A 5 -22.36 33.39 20.98
C ILE A 5 -22.22 31.96 20.48
N PHE A 6 -23.34 31.21 20.37
CA PHE A 6 -23.34 29.87 19.78
C PHE A 6 -22.90 29.88 18.32
N LEU A 7 -23.37 30.85 17.53
CA LEU A 7 -22.98 30.97 16.12
C LEU A 7 -21.48 31.23 15.96
N LYS A 8 -20.90 32.15 16.77
CA LYS A 8 -19.45 32.43 16.76
C LYS A 8 -18.62 31.21 17.18
N LEU A 9 -19.05 30.46 18.20
CA LEU A 9 -18.37 29.24 18.64
C LEU A 9 -18.41 28.13 17.57
N PHE A 10 -19.54 28.01 16.85
CA PHE A 10 -19.70 27.01 15.79
C PHE A 10 -18.80 27.33 14.58
N ILE A 11 -18.70 28.61 14.19
CA ILE A 11 -17.83 29.06 13.10
C ILE A 11 -16.36 28.89 13.48
N CYS A 12 -15.95 29.27 14.70
CA CYS A 12 -14.57 29.06 15.17
C CYS A 12 -14.17 27.57 15.23
N LYS A 13 -15.04 26.68 15.73
CA LYS A 13 -14.77 25.23 15.72
C LYS A 13 -14.67 24.68 14.29
N SER A 14 -15.53 25.14 13.39
CA SER A 14 -15.54 24.69 11.99
C SER A 14 -14.29 25.17 11.23
N SER A 15 -13.86 26.42 11.44
CA SER A 15 -12.62 26.97 10.88
C SER A 15 -11.37 26.28 11.44
N TYR A 16 -11.35 25.91 12.72
CA TYR A 16 -10.24 25.14 13.29
C TYR A 16 -10.17 23.73 12.70
N LYS A 17 -11.32 23.05 12.55
CA LYS A 17 -11.41 21.71 11.93
C LYS A 17 -10.95 21.75 10.46
N LEU A 18 -11.38 22.77 9.71
CA LEU A 18 -10.95 22.99 8.32
C LEU A 18 -9.46 23.36 8.20
N ASN A 19 -8.91 24.15 9.12
CA ASN A 19 -7.47 24.44 9.16
C ASN A 19 -6.64 23.22 9.58
N LEU A 20 -7.16 22.33 10.42
CA LEU A 20 -6.50 21.06 10.77
C LEU A 20 -6.48 20.11 9.56
N ILE A 21 -7.60 20.00 8.84
CA ILE A 21 -7.72 19.22 7.60
C ILE A 21 -6.78 19.80 6.52
N ASN A 22 -6.74 21.13 6.36
CA ASN A 22 -5.83 21.78 5.41
C ASN A 22 -4.36 21.68 5.81
N LYS A 23 -4.01 21.66 7.11
CA LYS A 23 -2.63 21.39 7.56
C LYS A 23 -2.22 19.94 7.30
N ASN A 24 -3.12 18.98 7.52
CA ASN A 24 -2.86 17.57 7.21
C ASN A 24 -2.76 17.31 5.71
N LEU A 25 -3.58 17.98 4.89
CA LEU A 25 -3.50 17.88 3.43
C LEU A 25 -2.28 18.58 2.84
N LYS A 26 -1.83 19.71 3.41
CA LYS A 26 -0.63 20.44 2.94
C LYS A 26 0.70 19.74 3.31
N ASN A 27 0.71 18.81 4.27
CA ASN A 27 1.94 18.13 4.71
C ASN A 27 2.23 16.79 4.03
N LEU A 28 1.37 16.31 3.11
CA LEU A 28 1.58 15.04 2.42
C LEU A 28 2.12 15.21 0.99
N ASN A 29 2.95 16.24 0.76
CA ASN A 29 3.79 16.30 -0.43
C ASN A 29 4.96 15.32 -0.28
N PHE A 30 4.70 14.05 -0.59
CA PHE A 30 5.74 13.04 -0.67
C PHE A 30 6.69 13.38 -1.81
N LYS A 31 7.97 13.62 -1.48
CA LYS A 31 9.02 13.75 -2.50
C LYS A 31 9.47 12.35 -2.92
N TYR A 32 9.01 11.92 -4.09
CA TYR A 32 9.47 10.67 -4.70
C TYR A 32 10.93 10.79 -5.16
N LYS A 33 11.67 9.70 -5.00
CA LYS A 33 13.06 9.51 -5.39
C LYS A 33 13.15 8.31 -6.34
N TYR A 34 14.32 8.11 -6.94
CA TYR A 34 14.61 6.99 -7.83
C TYR A 34 15.84 6.22 -7.36
N ILE A 35 15.77 4.89 -7.43
CA ILE A 35 16.93 4.00 -7.42
C ILE A 35 16.78 3.10 -8.64
N SER A 36 17.81 3.07 -9.49
CA SER A 36 17.74 2.44 -10.82
C SER A 36 16.53 3.00 -11.60
N ASN A 37 15.49 2.20 -11.84
CA ASN A 37 14.26 2.59 -12.54
C ASN A 37 13.02 2.59 -11.62
N ILE A 38 13.23 2.49 -10.31
CA ILE A 38 12.15 2.30 -9.34
C ILE A 38 11.89 3.61 -8.62
N GLN A 39 10.70 4.17 -8.83
CA GLN A 39 10.24 5.36 -8.14
C GLN A 39 9.74 4.97 -6.75
N TYR A 40 10.27 5.62 -5.70
CA TYR A 40 9.86 5.36 -4.31
C TYR A 40 9.67 6.64 -3.49
N ALA A 41 8.78 6.60 -2.51
CA ALA A 41 8.68 7.61 -1.46
C ALA A 41 8.82 6.97 -0.08
N ILE A 42 9.25 7.74 0.91
CA ILE A 42 9.30 7.29 2.30
C ILE A 42 8.31 8.13 3.10
N GLU A 43 7.38 7.45 3.76
CA GLU A 43 6.54 8.04 4.81
C GLU A 43 7.11 7.58 6.15
N LYS A 44 7.83 8.47 6.83
CA LYS A 44 8.30 8.21 8.18
C LYS A 44 7.32 8.83 9.17
N GLU A 45 6.60 7.98 9.90
CA GLU A 45 5.99 8.40 11.17
C GLU A 45 6.99 8.20 12.31
N LYS A 46 6.82 8.89 13.45
CA LYS A 46 7.68 8.68 14.61
C LYS A 46 7.49 7.23 15.10
N SER A 47 8.58 6.45 15.03
CA SER A 47 8.79 5.04 15.42
C SER A 47 7.99 3.93 14.69
N PHE A 48 8.63 3.27 13.71
CA PHE A 48 8.92 1.82 13.57
C PHE A 48 9.74 1.65 12.27
N TYR A 49 10.73 0.76 12.20
CA TYR A 49 11.64 0.66 11.04
C TYR A 49 11.57 -0.74 10.42
N LEU A 50 11.27 -0.81 9.13
CA LEU A 50 11.58 -2.00 8.33
C LEU A 50 13.09 -2.27 8.47
N PRO A 51 13.50 -3.50 8.82
CA PRO A 51 14.88 -3.78 9.22
C PRO A 51 15.89 -3.59 8.08
N LEU A 52 15.47 -3.85 6.85
CA LEU A 52 16.30 -3.65 5.65
C LEU A 52 16.41 -2.17 5.26
N ASN A 53 17.57 -1.75 4.75
CA ASN A 53 17.69 -0.45 4.12
C ASN A 53 16.95 -0.42 2.75
N ILE A 54 16.78 0.76 2.15
CA ILE A 54 15.95 0.91 0.95
C ILE A 54 16.45 0.06 -0.24
N PRO A 55 17.75 0.09 -0.62
CA PRO A 55 18.27 -0.82 -1.63
C PRO A 55 17.99 -2.31 -1.35
N GLU A 56 18.16 -2.74 -0.10
CA GLU A 56 17.90 -4.13 0.32
C GLU A 56 16.41 -4.49 0.22
N GLN A 57 15.51 -3.60 0.61
CA GLN A 57 14.06 -3.82 0.45
C GLN A 57 13.68 -3.96 -1.03
N ILE A 58 14.26 -3.13 -1.90
CA ILE A 58 14.04 -3.21 -3.35
C ILE A 58 14.55 -4.55 -3.88
N ASN A 59 15.77 -4.94 -3.53
CA ASN A 59 16.36 -6.21 -3.98
C ASN A 59 15.55 -7.41 -3.46
N ALA A 60 15.12 -7.37 -2.21
CA ALA A 60 14.26 -8.39 -1.63
C ALA A 60 12.98 -8.56 -2.44
N LEU A 61 12.30 -7.47 -2.80
CA LEU A 61 11.08 -7.53 -3.60
C LEU A 61 11.35 -8.03 -5.03
N ILE A 62 12.45 -7.61 -5.68
CA ILE A 62 12.84 -8.10 -7.02
C ILE A 62 13.05 -9.62 -6.99
N ASN A 63 13.60 -10.16 -5.90
CA ASN A 63 13.93 -11.57 -5.75
C ASN A 63 12.73 -12.44 -5.34
N ILE A 64 11.55 -11.87 -5.10
CA ILE A 64 10.34 -12.66 -4.91
C ILE A 64 9.89 -13.16 -6.29
N ASP A 65 9.89 -14.48 -6.46
CA ASP A 65 9.32 -15.12 -7.64
C ASP A 65 7.87 -14.68 -7.86
N LYS A 66 7.43 -14.65 -9.13
CA LYS A 66 6.02 -14.36 -9.41
C LYS A 66 5.13 -15.41 -8.73
N PHE A 67 3.98 -14.97 -8.24
CA PHE A 67 3.03 -15.86 -7.57
C PHE A 67 1.62 -15.64 -8.11
N VAL A 68 0.82 -16.71 -8.06
CA VAL A 68 -0.55 -16.76 -8.57
C VAL A 68 -1.51 -17.02 -7.43
N ILE A 69 -2.57 -16.22 -7.36
CA ILE A 69 -3.64 -16.34 -6.37
C ILE A 69 -4.92 -16.61 -7.15
N SER A 70 -5.46 -17.80 -7.02
CA SER A 70 -6.72 -18.16 -7.64
C SER A 70 -7.79 -18.28 -6.56
N ASN A 71 -8.94 -17.66 -6.78
CA ASN A 71 -10.14 -17.90 -6.00
C ASN A 71 -11.24 -18.46 -6.91
N LYS A 72 -12.42 -18.74 -6.35
CA LYS A 72 -13.52 -19.32 -7.12
C LYS A 72 -13.94 -18.47 -8.32
N SER A 73 -13.62 -17.18 -8.43
CA SER A 73 -14.12 -16.28 -9.47
C SER A 73 -13.05 -15.57 -10.31
N SER A 74 -11.80 -15.61 -9.87
CA SER A 74 -10.73 -14.78 -10.42
C SER A 74 -9.36 -15.38 -10.13
N GLU A 75 -8.43 -15.15 -11.03
CA GLU A 75 -7.01 -15.44 -10.89
C GLU A 75 -6.20 -14.14 -10.93
N PHE A 76 -5.19 -14.05 -10.07
CA PHE A 76 -4.31 -12.89 -9.95
C PHE A 76 -2.86 -13.34 -10.02
N GLU A 77 -2.09 -12.89 -11.02
CA GLU A 77 -0.65 -13.13 -11.12
C GLU A 77 0.09 -11.84 -10.74
N ILE A 78 0.99 -11.92 -9.77
CA ILE A 78 1.74 -10.78 -9.25
C ILE A 78 3.23 -11.04 -9.41
N SER A 79 3.91 -10.13 -10.10
CA SER A 79 5.37 -10.06 -10.16
C SER A 79 5.81 -8.75 -9.49
N PRO A 80 6.34 -8.82 -8.25
CA PRO A 80 6.69 -7.63 -7.48
C PRO A 80 7.59 -6.67 -8.27
N LEU A 81 7.31 -5.36 -8.18
CA LEU A 81 8.03 -4.29 -8.89
C LEU A 81 8.06 -4.40 -10.43
N ASN A 82 7.27 -5.30 -11.03
CA ASN A 82 7.22 -5.49 -12.48
C ASN A 82 5.79 -5.35 -13.03
N TYR A 83 4.90 -6.31 -12.73
CA TYR A 83 3.52 -6.29 -13.23
C TYR A 83 2.52 -6.96 -12.30
N PHE A 84 1.26 -6.67 -12.56
CA PHE A 84 0.09 -7.30 -11.98
C PHE A 84 -0.86 -7.73 -13.10
N LYS A 85 -1.39 -8.95 -13.03
CA LYS A 85 -2.44 -9.43 -13.94
C LYS A 85 -3.63 -9.94 -13.14
N ALA A 86 -4.82 -9.69 -13.67
CA ALA A 86 -6.05 -10.30 -13.20
C ALA A 86 -6.82 -10.89 -14.39
N GLU A 87 -7.39 -12.07 -14.19
CA GLU A 87 -8.38 -12.67 -15.09
C GLU A 87 -9.60 -13.09 -14.27
N ASN A 88 -10.79 -12.69 -14.69
CA ASN A 88 -12.03 -13.16 -14.05
C ASN A 88 -12.69 -14.30 -14.83
N LYS A 89 -13.71 -14.92 -14.24
CA LYS A 89 -14.52 -15.97 -14.89
C LYS A 89 -15.12 -15.58 -16.25
N ASN A 90 -15.36 -14.29 -16.46
CA ASN A 90 -15.90 -13.77 -17.71
C ASN A 90 -14.82 -13.56 -18.77
N LYS A 91 -13.57 -14.00 -18.51
CA LYS A 91 -12.38 -13.80 -19.35
C LYS A 91 -12.03 -12.33 -19.54
N GLU A 92 -12.51 -11.44 -18.66
CA GLU A 92 -12.02 -10.07 -18.62
C GLU A 92 -10.60 -10.11 -18.05
N LYS A 93 -9.66 -9.52 -18.81
CA LYS A 93 -8.25 -9.52 -18.48
C LYS A 93 -7.80 -8.12 -18.19
N TYR A 94 -7.14 -7.96 -17.07
CA TYR A 94 -6.54 -6.69 -16.66
C TYR A 94 -5.05 -6.85 -16.55
N PHE A 95 -4.32 -5.85 -17.03
CA PHE A 95 -2.87 -5.80 -16.92
C PHE A 95 -2.46 -4.47 -16.30
N GLY A 96 -1.63 -4.53 -15.26
CA GLY A 96 -1.03 -3.37 -14.62
C GLY A 96 0.49 -3.44 -14.66
N LYS A 97 1.11 -2.35 -15.09
CA LYS A 97 2.57 -2.18 -15.00
C LYS A 97 2.91 -1.49 -13.68
N PHE A 98 4.00 -1.89 -13.04
CA PHE A 98 4.51 -1.19 -11.86
C PHE A 98 4.69 0.31 -12.15
N ASP A 99 4.19 1.13 -11.23
CA ASP A 99 4.23 2.60 -11.29
C ASP A 99 5.27 3.12 -10.30
N LYS A 100 5.01 2.88 -9.01
CA LYS A 100 5.81 3.41 -7.91
C LYS A 100 5.62 2.58 -6.65
N MET A 101 6.52 2.79 -5.70
CA MET A 101 6.40 2.24 -4.36
C MET A 101 6.43 3.32 -3.28
N LYS A 102 5.92 2.99 -2.10
CA LYS A 102 5.97 3.82 -0.90
C LYS A 102 6.36 2.93 0.25
N ILE A 103 7.38 3.36 0.96
CA ILE A 103 7.89 2.68 2.13
C ILE A 103 7.23 3.34 3.33
N LYS A 104 6.49 2.54 4.09
CA LYS A 104 5.96 2.91 5.40
C LYS A 104 6.82 2.26 6.48
N ASN A 105 6.51 2.60 7.73
CA ASN A 105 7.19 2.05 8.90
C ASN A 105 7.06 0.52 8.99
N ASP A 106 5.95 -0.03 8.51
CA ASP A 106 5.55 -1.42 8.72
C ASP A 106 5.38 -2.25 7.44
N CYS A 107 5.39 -1.61 6.28
CA CYS A 107 5.15 -2.26 5.01
C CYS A 107 5.75 -1.50 3.83
N VAL A 108 5.91 -2.21 2.72
CA VAL A 108 6.16 -1.61 1.41
C VAL A 108 4.89 -1.69 0.58
N ILE A 109 4.46 -0.55 0.03
CA ILE A 109 3.28 -0.47 -0.82
C ILE A 109 3.74 -0.27 -2.26
N CYS A 110 3.33 -1.15 -3.16
CA CYS A 110 3.57 -1.02 -4.60
C CYS A 110 2.26 -0.72 -5.32
N TRP A 111 2.28 0.28 -6.20
CA TRP A 111 1.19 0.59 -7.11
C TRP A 111 1.51 0.12 -8.52
N TYR A 112 0.46 -0.33 -9.20
CA TYR A 112 0.50 -0.73 -10.59
C TYR A 112 -0.63 -0.03 -11.33
N ASN A 113 -0.29 0.68 -12.39
CA ASN A 113 -1.26 1.34 -13.24
C ASN A 113 -1.84 0.32 -14.20
N GLY A 114 -3.12 0.01 -14.00
CA GLY A 114 -3.88 -1.01 -14.68
C GLY A 114 -4.73 -0.49 -15.82
N GLN A 115 -4.99 -1.36 -16.78
CA GLN A 115 -6.04 -1.16 -17.79
C GLN A 115 -6.73 -2.49 -18.11
N ASP A 116 -7.99 -2.40 -18.51
CA ASP A 116 -8.69 -3.50 -19.16
C ASP A 116 -8.03 -3.77 -20.53
N LEU A 117 -7.84 -5.04 -20.88
CA LEU A 117 -7.32 -5.42 -22.19
C LEU A 117 -8.42 -5.44 -23.26
N ILE A 118 -9.69 -5.51 -22.87
CA ILE A 118 -10.84 -5.46 -23.78
C ILE A 118 -11.29 -4.00 -23.99
N ASP A 119 -11.31 -3.19 -22.91
CA ASP A 119 -11.63 -1.75 -22.97
C ASP A 119 -10.48 -0.88 -22.42
N PRO A 120 -9.51 -0.48 -23.27
CA PRO A 120 -8.34 0.29 -22.84
C PRO A 120 -8.65 1.65 -22.19
N LEU A 121 -9.87 2.18 -22.36
CA LEU A 121 -10.34 3.42 -21.72
C LEU A 121 -10.64 3.19 -20.23
N ARG A 122 -10.99 1.96 -19.85
CA ARG A 122 -11.23 1.57 -18.47
C ARG A 122 -9.91 1.37 -17.73
N LYS A 123 -9.52 2.38 -16.96
CA LYS A 123 -8.32 2.36 -16.12
C LYS A 123 -8.62 1.81 -14.73
N PHE A 124 -7.63 1.11 -14.19
CA PHE A 124 -7.67 0.54 -12.86
C PHE A 124 -6.36 0.83 -12.14
N ARG A 125 -6.34 0.64 -10.82
CA ARG A 125 -5.11 0.60 -10.06
C ARG A 125 -5.04 -0.69 -9.26
N PHE A 126 -3.87 -1.31 -9.26
CA PHE A 126 -3.57 -2.40 -8.33
C PHE A 126 -2.63 -1.88 -7.26
N LYS A 127 -2.85 -2.33 -6.03
CA LYS A 127 -2.08 -1.94 -4.86
C LYS A 127 -1.70 -3.21 -4.10
N VAL A 128 -0.41 -3.40 -3.87
CA VAL A 128 0.09 -4.56 -3.14
C VAL A 128 0.88 -4.07 -1.93
N PHE A 129 0.49 -4.54 -0.76
CA PHE A 129 1.13 -4.26 0.51
C PHE A 129 1.98 -5.46 0.88
N TYR A 130 3.28 -5.26 0.95
CA TYR A 130 4.27 -6.25 1.37
C TYR A 130 4.58 -6.02 2.85
N LEU A 131 4.25 -7.00 3.68
CA LEU A 131 4.46 -6.97 5.12
C LEU A 131 5.51 -8.01 5.52
N PRO A 132 6.46 -7.64 6.39
CA PRO A 132 7.34 -8.61 7.03
C PRO A 132 6.53 -9.62 7.86
N SER A 133 6.92 -10.89 7.82
CA SER A 133 6.33 -11.97 8.61
C SER A 133 7.36 -13.09 8.82
N SER A 134 7.24 -13.81 9.93
CA SER A 134 8.04 -15.02 10.20
C SER A 134 7.66 -16.21 9.32
N ASN A 135 6.49 -16.17 8.68
CA ASN A 135 6.03 -17.21 7.76
C ASN A 135 6.63 -17.01 6.37
N GLU A 136 6.78 -18.09 5.57
CA GLU A 136 7.41 -18.01 4.24
C GLU A 136 6.64 -17.11 3.26
N LEU A 137 5.35 -17.36 3.06
CA LEU A 137 4.50 -16.51 2.23
C LEU A 137 3.02 -16.72 2.57
N GLU A 138 2.32 -15.65 2.91
CA GLU A 138 0.86 -15.66 3.12
C GLU A 138 0.24 -14.51 2.33
N ILE A 139 -0.75 -14.82 1.49
CA ILE A 139 -1.40 -13.83 0.64
C ILE A 139 -2.87 -13.70 1.04
N LYS A 140 -3.30 -12.48 1.35
CA LYS A 140 -4.69 -12.16 1.66
C LYS A 140 -5.20 -11.07 0.72
N LYS A 141 -6.30 -11.37 0.02
CA LYS A 141 -7.02 -10.33 -0.73
C LYS A 141 -7.64 -9.34 0.26
N TYR A 142 -7.44 -8.05 0.01
CA TYR A 142 -8.09 -6.98 0.75
C TYR A 142 -8.98 -6.18 -0.20
N PHE A 143 -10.21 -5.92 0.19
CA PHE A 143 -11.08 -5.04 -0.60
C PHE A 143 -10.91 -3.61 -0.07
N GLU A 144 -10.43 -2.70 -0.93
CA GLU A 144 -10.47 -1.25 -0.69
C GLU A 144 -11.73 -0.64 -1.33
N GLU A 145 -12.08 0.57 -0.88
CA GLU A 145 -13.37 1.24 -0.97
C GLU A 145 -13.82 1.71 -2.38
N ASP A 146 -12.98 1.58 -3.40
CA ASP A 146 -13.23 2.09 -4.77
C ASP A 146 -13.31 0.93 -5.79
N PRO A 147 -14.38 0.83 -6.60
CA PRO A 147 -14.54 -0.23 -7.62
C PRO A 147 -13.43 -0.27 -8.68
N SER A 148 -12.62 0.78 -8.80
CA SER A 148 -11.50 0.86 -9.76
C SER A 148 -10.14 0.45 -9.16
N THR A 149 -10.08 0.08 -7.88
CA THR A 149 -8.83 -0.30 -7.20
C THR A 149 -8.89 -1.70 -6.61
N PHE A 150 -7.87 -2.51 -6.89
CA PHE A 150 -7.69 -3.83 -6.28
C PHE A 150 -6.52 -3.80 -5.29
N ALA A 151 -6.74 -4.24 -4.06
CA ALA A 151 -5.73 -4.26 -3.00
C ALA A 151 -5.37 -5.69 -2.53
N PHE A 152 -4.11 -5.92 -2.21
CA PHE A 152 -3.62 -7.23 -1.74
C PHE A 152 -2.60 -7.07 -0.62
N TYR A 153 -2.68 -7.93 0.38
CA TYR A 153 -1.65 -8.11 1.40
C TYR A 153 -0.82 -9.34 1.08
N VAL A 154 0.49 -9.18 1.08
CA VAL A 154 1.48 -10.23 0.92
C VAL A 154 2.37 -10.17 2.15
N LYS A 155 2.28 -11.19 2.99
CA LYS A 155 3.11 -11.36 4.19
C LYS A 155 4.21 -12.37 3.89
N GLY A 156 5.42 -12.12 4.33
CA GLY A 156 6.48 -13.14 4.27
C GLY A 156 7.81 -12.66 4.82
N ASN A 157 8.78 -13.55 4.82
CA ASN A 157 10.12 -13.33 5.39
C ASN A 157 11.09 -12.58 4.45
N PHE A 158 10.57 -11.89 3.44
CA PHE A 158 11.39 -11.23 2.42
C PHE A 158 11.82 -9.80 2.83
N LEU A 159 11.06 -9.09 3.68
CA LEU A 159 11.42 -7.74 4.14
C LEU A 159 12.21 -7.70 5.47
N CYS A 160 12.55 -8.86 6.05
CA CYS A 160 13.24 -8.98 7.33
C CYS A 160 13.96 -10.32 7.45
N SER A 161 15.07 -10.38 8.18
CA SER A 161 15.59 -11.69 8.62
C SER A 161 14.60 -12.33 9.61
N LEU A 162 14.55 -13.66 9.68
CA LEU A 162 13.64 -14.38 10.60
C LEU A 162 13.68 -13.82 12.03
N LYS A 163 14.88 -13.54 12.56
CA LYS A 163 15.08 -12.97 13.90
C LYS A 163 14.45 -11.57 14.03
N GLU A 164 14.56 -10.74 13.01
CA GLU A 164 13.95 -9.41 12.98
C GLU A 164 12.43 -9.48 12.78
N CYS A 165 11.94 -10.44 11.97
CA CYS A 165 10.51 -10.66 11.79
C CYS A 165 9.82 -11.08 13.10
N TYR A 166 10.48 -11.90 13.94
CA TYR A 166 9.98 -12.28 15.26
C TYR A 166 9.83 -11.06 16.19
N ILE A 167 10.84 -10.19 16.24
CA ILE A 167 10.80 -8.94 17.03
C ILE A 167 9.69 -8.03 16.49
N PHE A 168 9.57 -7.93 15.17
CA PHE A 168 8.57 -7.11 14.49
C PHE A 168 7.13 -7.57 14.78
N ASN A 169 6.84 -8.87 14.66
CA ASN A 169 5.52 -9.43 14.97
C ASN A 169 5.14 -9.23 16.44
N TYR A 170 6.09 -9.39 17.36
CA TYR A 170 5.85 -9.20 18.80
C TYR A 170 5.47 -7.74 19.14
N HIS A 171 6.01 -6.75 18.44
CA HIS A 171 5.67 -5.35 18.68
C HIS A 171 4.30 -4.96 18.15
N ILE A 172 3.87 -5.49 16.99
CA ILE A 172 2.52 -5.25 16.45
C ILE A 172 1.46 -5.84 17.37
N ASP A 173 1.65 -7.07 17.87
CA ASP A 173 0.67 -7.73 18.73
C ASP A 173 0.53 -7.07 20.12
N VAL A 174 1.53 -6.30 20.56
CA VAL A 174 1.50 -5.58 21.84
C VAL A 174 0.78 -4.23 21.74
N GLU A 175 0.77 -3.57 20.58
CA GLU A 175 0.06 -2.29 20.37
C GLU A 175 -1.45 -2.47 20.07
N VAL A 176 -1.91 -3.68 19.72
CA VAL A 176 -3.32 -3.95 19.36
C VAL A 176 -4.17 -4.41 20.58
N LYS A 177 -3.82 -4.00 21.81
CA LYS A 177 -4.64 -4.24 23.01
C LYS A 177 -5.36 -3.00 23.52
#